data_AF-A0A938H833-F1
#
_entry.id   AF-A0A938H833-F1
#
_cell.length_a   1.000
_cell.length_b   1.000
_cell.length_c   1.000
_cell.angle_alpha   90.00
_cell.angle_beta   90.00
_cell.angle_gamma   90.00
#
_symmetry.space_group_name_H-M   'P 1'
#
loop_
_entity.id
_entity.type
_entity.pdbx_description
1 polymer ?
#
loop_
_entity_poly.entity_id
_entity_poly.type
_entity_poly.pdbx_seq_one_letter_code
_entity_poly.pdbx_strand_id
1 'polypeptide(L)' 'MREESIGTLQIAAGAWVHASAVVVGDVILQDDVSVWPTAVLRRGRDRIVILKAGDAQDVAELHADPGFSCTIGARVTIG' A
#
# COMPACT_ATOMS: atom_id res chain seq x y z
N MET A 1 3.63 -14.96 -22.48
CA MET A 1 3.49 -14.29 -21.16
C MET A 1 4.51 -13.16 -21.17
N ARG A 2 4.10 -11.89 -21.17
CA ARG A 2 5.05 -10.77 -21.18
C ARG A 2 5.55 -10.56 -19.75
N GLU A 3 6.85 -10.32 -19.55
CA GLU A 3 7.38 -9.86 -18.27
C GLU A 3 6.75 -8.50 -17.95
N GLU A 4 5.83 -8.48 -16.99
CA GLU A 4 5.30 -7.23 -16.47
C GLU A 4 6.23 -6.72 -15.37
N SER A 5 6.56 -5.42 -15.41
CA SER A 5 7.33 -4.76 -14.35
C SER A 5 6.64 -4.99 -13.00
N ILE A 6 7.42 -5.41 -12.01
CA ILE A 6 6.93 -5.71 -10.65
C ILE A 6 6.51 -4.44 -9.88
N GLY A 7 6.63 -3.24 -10.48
CA GLY A 7 6.40 -1.97 -9.81
C GLY A 7 7.58 -1.54 -8.93
N THR A 8 7.46 -0.39 -8.26
CA THR A 8 8.45 0.12 -7.32
C THR A 8 7.80 0.34 -5.96
N LEU A 9 8.44 -0.14 -4.90
CA LEU A 9 8.04 0.20 -3.54
C LEU A 9 8.69 1.52 -3.13
N GLN A 10 7.87 2.52 -2.81
CA GLN A 10 8.31 3.80 -2.30
C GLN A 10 7.79 3.98 -0.89
N ILE A 11 8.64 3.68 0.10
CA ILE A 11 8.28 3.75 1.52
C ILE A 11 9.06 4.90 2.14
N ALA A 12 8.35 5.91 2.66
CA ALA A 12 8.98 7.01 3.39
C ALA A 12 9.71 6.48 4.64
N ALA A 13 10.80 7.13 5.04
CA ALA A 13 11.58 6.71 6.21
C ALA A 13 10.78 6.70 7.53
N GLY A 14 9.76 7.55 7.64
CA GLY A 14 8.83 7.59 8.78
C GLY A 14 7.64 6.64 8.68
N ALA A 15 7.49 5.90 7.57
CA ALA A 15 6.46 4.89 7.45
C ALA A 15 6.86 3.60 8.19
N TRP A 16 5.87 2.94 8.78
CA TRP A 16 6.05 1.68 9.50
C TRP A 16 5.24 0.57 8.84
N VAL A 17 5.87 -0.57 8.58
CA VAL A 17 5.24 -1.76 8.01
C VAL A 17 5.51 -2.93 8.95
N HIS A 18 4.46 -3.54 9.48
CA HIS A 18 4.60 -4.70 10.35
C HIS A 18 5.21 -5.88 9.57
N ALA A 19 6.02 -6.70 10.24
CA ALA A 19 6.75 -7.81 9.63
C ALA A 19 5.84 -8.89 8.99
N SER A 20 4.59 -8.98 9.41
CA SER A 20 3.60 -9.91 8.83
C SER A 20 2.72 -9.29 7.74
N ALA A 21 2.84 -7.99 7.48
CA ALA A 21 2.11 -7.36 6.38
C ALA A 21 2.72 -7.77 5.03
N VAL A 22 1.88 -7.83 4.00
CA VAL A 22 2.32 -8.13 2.63
C VAL A 22 2.15 -6.87 1.80
N VAL A 23 3.27 -6.27 1.38
CA VAL A 23 3.29 -5.09 0.51
C VAL A 23 4.03 -5.44 -0.78
N VAL A 24 3.30 -5.54 -1.89
CA VAL A 24 3.83 -6.04 -3.16
C VAL A 24 3.33 -5.16 -4.30
N GLY A 25 4.28 -4.68 -5.12
CA GLY A 25 3.97 -3.99 -6.37
C GLY A 25 4.42 -2.53 -6.45
N ASP A 26 3.63 -1.72 -7.17
CA ASP A 26 3.74 -0.25 -7.19
C ASP A 26 2.92 0.31 -6.02
N VAL A 27 3.58 0.44 -4.87
CA VAL A 27 2.98 0.93 -3.63
C VAL A 27 3.78 2.12 -3.11
N ILE A 28 3.07 3.21 -2.81
CA ILE A 28 3.64 4.43 -2.26
C ILE A 28 3.05 4.65 -0.86
N LEU A 29 3.92 4.61 0.15
CA LEU A 29 3.59 4.94 1.53
C LEU A 29 4.28 6.26 1.88
N GLN A 30 3.49 7.31 2.11
CA GLN A 30 4.01 8.60 2.56
C GLN A 30 4.44 8.56 4.03
N ASP A 31 4.96 9.68 4.51
CA ASP A 31 5.42 9.86 5.87
C ASP A 31 4.32 9.57 6.91
N ASP A 32 4.70 9.03 8.08
CA ASP A 32 3.81 8.62 9.16
C ASP A 32 2.74 7.56 8.80
N VAL A 33 2.84 6.90 7.64
CA VAL A 33 1.91 5.81 7.28
C VAL A 33 2.22 4.56 8.10
N SER A 34 1.18 3.86 8.56
CA SER A 34 1.34 2.56 9.25
C SER A 34 0.57 1.43 8.54
N VAL A 35 1.23 0.29 8.36
CA VAL A 35 0.64 -0.93 7.81
C VAL A 35 0.74 -2.03 8.86
N TRP A 36 -0.41 -2.50 9.32
CA TRP A 36 -0.56 -3.30 10.53
C TRP A 36 -0.48 -4.81 10.25
N PRO A 37 -0.40 -5.67 11.28
CA PRO A 37 -0.23 -7.11 11.09
C PRO A 37 -1.22 -7.70 10.09
N THR A 38 -0.71 -8.52 9.18
CA THR A 38 -1.50 -9.26 8.17
C THR A 38 -2.28 -8.41 7.16
N ALA A 39 -2.13 -7.09 7.15
CA ALA A 39 -2.63 -6.25 6.06
C ALA A 39 -1.95 -6.61 4.73
N VAL A 40 -2.71 -6.57 3.65
CA VAL A 40 -2.25 -6.91 2.30
C VAL A 40 -2.46 -5.72 1.36
N LEU A 41 -1.36 -5.13 0.91
CA LEU A 41 -1.33 -4.12 -0.15
C LEU A 41 -0.74 -4.78 -1.38
N ARG A 42 -1.61 -5.26 -2.28
CA ARG A 42 -1.21 -6.00 -3.47
C ARG A 42 -1.66 -5.28 -4.73
N ARG A 43 -0.70 -4.73 -5.48
CA ARG A 43 -0.97 -4.28 -6.85
C ARG A 43 -1.50 -5.44 -7.69
N GLY A 44 -2.58 -5.21 -8.41
CA GLY A 44 -2.94 -5.96 -9.61
C GLY A 44 -2.10 -5.46 -10.78
N ARG A 45 -2.47 -4.29 -11.33
CA ARG A 45 -1.76 -3.66 -12.45
C ARG A 45 -1.69 -2.12 -12.39
N ASP A 46 -2.30 -1.51 -11.39
CA ASP A 46 -2.21 -0.06 -11.11
C ASP A 46 -1.70 0.18 -9.68
N ARG A 47 -1.45 1.44 -9.33
CA ARG A 47 -0.78 1.79 -8.06
C ARG A 47 -1.70 1.84 -6.86
N ILE A 48 -1.10 1.58 -5.70
CA ILE A 48 -1.68 1.85 -4.38
C ILE A 48 -0.91 3.00 -3.74
N VAL A 49 -1.61 4.01 -3.24
CA VAL A 49 -1.02 5.16 -2.54
C VAL A 49 -1.71 5.35 -1.20
N ILE A 50 -0.93 5.39 -0.12
CA ILE A 50 -1.41 5.87 1.18
C ILE A 50 -0.72 7.21 1.48
N LEU A 51 -1.52 8.26 1.61
CA LEU A 51 -1.04 9.59 1.91
C LEU A 51 -0.70 9.76 3.40
N LYS A 52 0.00 10.85 3.73
CA LYS A 52 0.61 11.10 5.05
C LYS A 52 -0.32 10.77 6.22
N ALA A 53 0.23 10.09 7.22
CA ALA A 53 -0.43 9.74 8.47
C ALA A 53 -1.72 8.91 8.32
N GLY A 54 -1.89 8.19 7.21
CA GLY A 54 -2.95 7.19 7.05
C GLY A 54 -2.51 5.79 7.51
N ASP A 55 -3.47 4.90 7.69
CA ASP A 55 -3.19 3.54 8.14
C ASP A 55 -4.08 2.47 7.50
N ALA A 56 -3.48 1.30 7.27
CA ALA A 56 -4.18 0.07 6.93
C ALA A 56 -4.05 -0.89 8.12
N GLN A 57 -5.14 -1.05 8.87
CA GLN A 57 -5.18 -1.84 10.10
C GLN A 57 -5.15 -3.35 9.79
N ASP A 58 -5.12 -4.14 10.85
CA ASP A 58 -5.01 -5.60 10.78
C ASP A 58 -5.97 -6.18 9.74
N VAL A 59 -5.47 -7.15 8.96
CA VAL A 59 -6.22 -7.86 7.91
C VAL A 59 -6.79 -7.02 6.76
N ALA A 60 -6.58 -5.70 6.72
CA ALA A 60 -7.08 -4.86 5.63
C ALA A 60 -6.46 -5.28 4.28
N GLU A 61 -7.30 -5.40 3.24
CA GLU A 61 -6.87 -5.75 1.88
C GLU A 61 -7.08 -4.57 0.92
N LEU A 62 -5.99 -4.10 0.32
CA LEU A 62 -5.99 -3.06 -0.70
C LEU A 62 -5.53 -3.67 -2.02
N HIS A 63 -6.37 -3.51 -3.03
CA HIS A 63 -6.13 -3.98 -4.40
C HIS A 63 -6.35 -2.85 -5.41
N ALA A 64 -5.55 -2.85 -6.48
CA ALA A 64 -5.67 -1.89 -7.58
C ALA A 64 -5.60 -2.59 -8.94
N ASP A 65 -6.67 -2.41 -9.72
CA ASP A 65 -6.83 -2.94 -11.07
C ASP A 65 -6.45 -1.89 -12.14
N PRO A 66 -6.08 -2.31 -13.36
CA PRO A 66 -5.66 -1.35 -14.40
C PRO A 66 -6.72 -0.28 -14.67
N GLY A 67 -6.34 0.99 -14.55
CA GLY A 67 -7.23 2.14 -14.71
C GLY A 67 -7.99 2.54 -13.44
N PHE A 68 -7.78 1.81 -12.34
CA PHE A 68 -8.44 1.99 -11.05
C PHE A 68 -7.41 1.99 -9.93
N SER A 69 -6.56 3.02 -9.91
CA SER A 69 -5.60 3.24 -8.81
C SER A 69 -6.33 3.34 -7.47
N CYS A 70 -5.76 2.76 -6.42
CA CYS A 70 -6.26 2.88 -5.05
C CYS A 70 -5.50 4.00 -4.34
N THR A 71 -6.17 5.10 -3.98
CA THR A 71 -5.57 6.18 -3.18
C THR A 71 -6.33 6.34 -1.88
N ILE A 72 -5.60 6.24 -0.78
CA ILE A 72 -6.09 6.46 0.57
C ILE A 72 -5.67 7.87 1.00
N GLY A 73 -6.67 8.64 1.46
CA GLY A 73 -6.48 10.03 1.87
C GLY A 73 -5.52 10.20 3.04
N ALA A 74 -5.01 11.42 3.23
CA ALA A 74 -4.19 11.72 4.39
C ALA A 74 -5.02 11.61 5.66
N ARG A 75 -4.45 11.03 6.73
CA ARG A 75 -5.14 10.81 8.02
C ARG A 75 -6.40 9.96 7.92
N VAL A 76 -6.47 9.08 6.91
CA VAL A 76 -7.53 8.08 6.80
C VAL A 76 -7.06 6.77 7.41
N THR A 77 -7.94 6.19 8.22
CA THR A 77 -7.80 4.87 8.84
C THR A 77 -8.68 3.88 8.10
N ILE A 78 -8.09 2.74 7.71
CA ILE A 78 -8.82 1.60 7.13
C ILE A 78 -8.82 0.50 8.20
N GLY A 79 -9.98 0.27 8.81
CA GLY A 79 -10.20 -0.79 9.80
C GLY A 79 -10.54 -2.14 9.17
#